data_AF-A0A1F9KCF5-F1
#
_entry.id   AF-A0A1F9KCF5-F1
#
_cell.length_a   1.000
_cell.length_b   1.000
_cell.length_c   1.000
_cell.angle_alpha   90.00
_cell.angle_beta   90.00
_cell.angle_gamma   90.00
#
_symmetry.space_group_name_H-M   'P 1'
#
loop_
_entity.id
_entity.type
_entity.pdbx_description
1 polymer ?
#
loop_
_entity_poly.entity_id
_entity_poly.type
_entity_poly.pdbx_seq_one_letter_code
_entity_poly.pdbx_strand_id
1 'polypeptide(L)' 'MNLGPKETRKRLVMGVVMLAAGVGIAVALSVGGSDRWRRLVVFFPFWMAGLGLYQAKERT' A
#
# COMPACT_ATOMS: atom_id res chain seq x y z
N MET A 1 -17.17 10.03 -16.74
CA MET A 1 -15.88 9.31 -16.67
C MET A 1 -16.19 7.83 -16.45
N ASN A 2 -16.60 7.09 -17.49
CA ASN A 2 -17.02 5.68 -17.36
C ASN A 2 -15.80 4.76 -17.52
N LEU A 3 -14.96 4.70 -16.48
CA LEU A 3 -14.03 3.59 -16.32
C LEU A 3 -14.88 2.35 -16.05
N GLY A 4 -14.97 1.44 -17.02
CA GLY A 4 -15.68 0.18 -16.82
C GLY A 4 -15.14 -0.59 -15.62
N PRO A 5 -15.96 -1.40 -14.93
CA PRO A 5 -15.58 -2.09 -13.69
C PRO A 5 -14.30 -2.93 -13.80
N LYS A 6 -13.98 -3.42 -15.01
CA LYS A 6 -12.72 -4.12 -15.31
C LYS A 6 -11.49 -3.21 -15.22
N GLU A 7 -11.58 -1.97 -15.67
CA GLU A 7 -10.47 -1.00 -15.68
C GLU A 7 -10.17 -0.50 -14.27
N THR A 8 -11.20 -0.29 -13.46
CA THR A 8 -11.09 0.03 -12.03
C THR A 8 -10.43 -1.12 -11.27
N ARG A 9 -10.86 -2.37 -11.52
CA ARG A 9 -10.27 -3.54 -10.88
C ARG A 9 -8.82 -3.74 -11.27
N LYS A 10 -8.46 -3.46 -12.53
CA LYS A 10 -7.07 -3.51 -13.00
C LYS A 10 -6.19 -2.48 -12.29
N ARG A 11 -6.67 -1.25 -12.11
CA ARG A 11 -5.95 -0.19 -11.37
C ARG A 11 -5.81 -0.54 -9.89
N LEU A 12 -6.84 -1.10 -9.28
CA LEU A 12 -6.79 -1.58 -7.90
C LEU A 12 -5.75 -2.69 -7.73
N VAL A 13 -5.78 -3.72 -8.59
CA VAL A 13 -4.80 -4.82 -8.54
C VAL A 13 -3.38 -4.30 -8.74
N MET A 14 -3.17 -3.40 -9.70
CA MET A 14 -1.85 -2.82 -9.95
C MET A 14 -1.35 -2.00 -8.75
N GLY A 15 -2.25 -1.23 -8.11
CA GLY A 15 -1.96 -0.52 -6.87
C GLY A 15 -1.59 -1.47 -5.73
N VAL A 16 -2.35 -2.55 -5.52
CA VAL A 16 -2.07 -3.57 -4.51
C VAL A 16 -0.73 -4.27 -4.76
N VAL A 17 -0.41 -4.59 -6.01
CA VAL A 17 0.85 -5.25 -6.39
C VAL A 17 2.05 -4.35 -6.13
N MET A 18 1.97 -3.07 -6.54
CA MET A 18 3.03 -2.10 -6.25
C MET A 18 3.18 -1.85 -4.75
N LEU A 19 2.08 -1.83 -4.01
CA LEU A 19 2.09 -1.71 -2.56
C LEU A 19 2.80 -2.91 -1.91
N ALA A 20 2.45 -4.14 -2.30
CA ALA A 20 3.06 -5.35 -1.78
C ALA A 20 4.57 -5.40 -2.09
N ALA A 21 4.97 -4.99 -3.29
CA ALA A 21 6.39 -4.89 -3.67
C ALA A 21 7.15 -3.87 -2.80
N GLY A 22 6.58 -2.67 -2.61
CA GLY A 22 7.17 -1.63 -1.75
C GLY A 22 7.30 -2.07 -0.30
N VAL A 23 6.29 -2.75 0.24
CA VAL A 23 6.33 -3.33 1.59
C VAL A 23 7.41 -4.41 1.70
N GLY A 24 7.49 -5.31 0.72
CA GLY A 24 8.51 -6.37 0.71
C GLY A 24 9.94 -5.83 0.73
N ILE A 25 10.21 -4.78 -0.06
CA ILE A 25 11.51 -4.09 -0.09
C ILE A 25 11.79 -3.42 1.26
N ALA A 26 10.81 -2.70 1.82
CA ALA A 26 10.97 -2.02 3.11
C ALA A 26 11.24 -3.00 4.26
N VAL A 27 10.54 -4.15 4.28
CA VAL A 27 10.76 -5.23 5.25
C VAL A 27 12.17 -5.79 5.08
N ALA A 28 12.57 -6.16 3.86
CA ALA A 28 13.89 -6.73 3.57
C ALA A 28 15.03 -5.82 4.05
N LEU A 29 14.92 -4.50 3.84
CA LEU A 29 15.90 -3.52 4.30
C LEU A 29 15.91 -3.35 5.84
N SER A 30 14.81 -3.67 6.51
CA SER A 30 14.63 -3.39 7.93
C SER A 30 14.91 -4.57 8.86
N VAL A 31 14.94 -5.80 8.33
CA VAL A 31 15.39 -6.98 9.09
C VAL A 31 16.89 -6.87 9.44
N GLY A 32 17.64 -5.98 8.78
CA GLY A 32 19.06 -5.70 9.01
C GLY A 32 19.45 -5.11 10.39
N GLY A 33 18.50 -4.81 11.29
CA GLY A 33 18.79 -4.81 12.74
C GLY A 33 18.70 -3.49 13.51
N SER A 34 17.52 -2.89 13.63
CA SER A 34 17.29 -1.87 14.66
C SER A 34 15.82 -1.78 15.10
N ASP A 35 15.59 -1.70 16.42
CA ASP A 35 14.27 -1.81 17.05
C ASP A 35 13.33 -0.62 16.72
N ARG A 36 13.90 0.55 16.43
CA ARG A 36 13.14 1.73 15.96
C ARG A 36 12.64 1.57 14.53
N TRP A 37 13.41 0.90 13.68
CA TRP A 37 13.05 0.68 12.28
C TRP A 37 11.90 -0.32 12.14
N ARG A 38 11.81 -1.32 13.02
CA ARG A 38 10.67 -2.25 13.09
C ARG A 38 9.33 -1.54 13.28
N ARG A 39 9.27 -0.51 14.13
CA ARG A 39 8.02 0.26 14.36
C ARG A 39 7.61 1.07 13.14
N LEU A 40 8.58 1.71 12.46
CA LEU A 40 8.31 2.47 11.25
C LEU A 40 7.85 1.58 10.08
N VAL A 41 8.38 0.36 9.98
CA VAL A 41 8.00 -0.63 8.96
C VAL A 41 6.59 -1.14 9.12
N VAL A 42 6.09 -1.26 10.36
CA VAL A 42 4.69 -1.65 10.62
C VAL A 42 3.75 -0.46 10.43
N PHE A 43 4.20 0.75 10.81
CA PHE A 43 3.43 1.98 10.68
C PHE A 43 3.14 2.34 9.21
N PHE A 44 4.13 2.17 8.31
CA PHE A 44 4.03 2.57 6.91
C PHE A 44 2.93 1.85 6.10
N PRO A 45 2.82 0.50 6.10
CA PRO A 45 1.73 -0.21 5.43
C PRO A 45 0.38 0.08 6.07
N PHE A 46 0.32 0.33 7.38
CA PHE A 46 -0.91 0.70 8.06
C PHE A 46 -1.41 2.10 7.64
N TRP A 47 -0.49 3.06 7.52
CA TRP A 47 -0.79 4.40 7.02
C TRP A 47 -1.19 4.38 5.53
N MET A 48 -0.45 3.66 4.68
CA MET A 48 -0.80 3.47 3.27
C MET A 48 -2.18 2.81 3.09
N ALA A 49 -2.51 1.80 3.90
CA ALA A 49 -3.83 1.18 3.89
C ALA A 49 -4.93 2.20 4.24
N GLY A 50 -4.68 3.04 5.25
CA GLY A 50 -5.58 4.16 5.60
C GLY A 50 -5.77 5.16 4.46
N LEU A 51 -4.70 5.56 3.78
CA LEU A 51 -4.75 6.45 2.61
C LEU A 51 -5.49 5.81 1.41
N GLY A 52 -5.34 4.50 1.20
CA GLY A 52 -6.06 3.78 0.16
C GLY A 52 -7.56 3.72 0.42
N LEU A 53 -7.95 3.45 1.67
CA LEU A 53 -9.35 3.46 2.09
C LEU A 53 -9.96 4.87 2.02
N TYR A 54 -9.20 5.89 2.40
CA TYR A 54 -9.64 7.29 2.32
C TYR A 54 -9.84 7.74 0.87
N GLN A 55 -8.91 7.40 -0.03
CA GLN A 55 -9.04 7.67 -1.47
C GLN A 55 -10.21 6.91 -2.12
N ALA A 56 -10.49 5.68 -1.68
CA ALA A 56 -11.66 4.94 -2.14
C ALA A 56 -12.97 5.61 -1.68
N LYS A 57 -12.97 6.20 -0.47
CA LYS A 57 -14.12 6.90 0.10
C LYS A 57 -14.40 8.26 -0.57
N GLU A 58 -13.37 9.05 -0.89
CA GLU A 58 -13.56 10.34 -1.60
C GLU A 58 -13.90 10.19 -3.09
N ARG A 59 -13.68 8.99 -3.65
CA ARG A 59 -14.03 8.63 -5.03
C ARG A 59 -15.44 8.03 -5.16
N THR A 60 -16.19 7.88 -4.06
CA THR A 60 -17.60 7.43 -4.02
C THR A 60 -18.49 8.62 -3.72
#